data_AF-A0A3B8W863-F1
#
_entry.id   AF-A0A3B8W863-F1
#
_cell.length_a   1.000
_cell.length_b   1.000
_cell.length_c   1.000
_cell.angle_alpha   90.00
_cell.angle_beta   90.00
_cell.angle_gamma   90.00
#
_symmetry.space_group_name_H-M   'P 1'
#
loop_
_entity.id
_entity.type
_entity.pdbx_description
1 polymer ?
#
loop_
_entity_poly.entity_id
_entity_poly.type
_entity_poly.pdbx_seq_one_letter_code
_entity_poly.pdbx_strand_id
1 'polypeptide(L)' 'GGTGEQPAIGYEISSPRPGLAELLQRAIPTDLAALRTTIGPHRDRFTFSLSGRDLRKFGSQGQQKSFVVARKLAEFQTL' A
#
# COMPACT_ATOMS: atom_id res chain seq x y z
N GLY A 1 -3.12 29.75 -12.93
CA GLY A 1 -2.51 28.47 -13.30
C GLY A 1 -2.06 27.80 -12.03
N GLY A 2 -2.61 26.63 -11.70
CA GLY A 2 -2.52 26.03 -10.36
C GLY A 2 -1.11 25.62 -9.97
N THR A 3 -0.56 26.31 -8.97
CA THR A 3 0.68 25.92 -8.29
C THR A 3 0.35 24.94 -7.16
N GLY A 4 1.00 23.78 -7.12
CA GLY A 4 1.46 23.25 -5.83
C GLY A 4 1.08 21.85 -5.39
N GLU A 5 0.28 21.09 -6.14
CA GLU A 5 -0.14 19.74 -5.72
C GLU A 5 0.33 18.69 -6.74
N GLN A 6 1.51 18.11 -6.51
CA GLN A 6 2.05 17.01 -7.30
C GLN A 6 1.71 15.67 -6.63
N PRO A 7 0.73 14.90 -7.13
CA PRO A 7 0.41 13.59 -6.58
C PRO A 7 1.46 12.56 -6.99
N ALA A 8 1.84 11.69 -6.06
CA ALA A 8 2.68 10.54 -6.31
C ALA A 8 2.15 9.30 -5.59
N ILE A 9 2.31 8.14 -6.22
CA ILE A 9 1.95 6.84 -5.68
C ILE A 9 3.25 6.05 -5.45
N GLY A 10 3.44 5.58 -4.23
CA GLY A 10 4.48 4.63 -3.88
C GLY A 10 3.88 3.25 -3.68
N TYR A 11 4.69 2.23 -3.97
CA TYR A 11 4.37 0.84 -3.67
C TYR A 11 5.51 0.25 -2.85
N GLU A 12 5.19 -0.14 -1.62
CA GLU A 12 6.12 -0.73 -0.68
C GLU A 12 5.89 -2.24 -0.62
N ILE A 13 6.88 -2.98 -1.10
CA ILE A 13 6.88 -4.43 -1.06
C ILE A 13 7.21 -4.87 0.37
N SER A 14 6.26 -5.53 1.01
CA SER A 14 6.36 -6.04 2.38
C SER A 14 7.21 -7.31 2.49
N SER A 15 7.34 -8.05 1.39
CA SER A 15 8.12 -9.30 1.32
C SER A 15 8.93 -9.37 0.02
N PRO A 16 10.27 -9.46 0.07
CA PRO A 16 11.09 -9.65 -1.12
C PRO A 16 10.63 -10.84 -1.96
N ARG A 17 10.51 -10.66 -3.28
CA ARG A 17 10.13 -11.77 -4.17
C ARG A 17 11.23 -12.84 -4.25
N PRO A 18 12.52 -12.49 -4.41
CA PRO A 18 13.58 -13.46 -4.23
C PRO A 18 13.58 -13.98 -2.79
N GLY A 19 13.61 -15.30 -2.60
CA GLY A 19 13.60 -15.90 -1.26
C GLY A 19 12.22 -15.95 -0.58
N LEU A 20 11.13 -15.61 -1.29
CA LEU A 20 9.78 -15.64 -0.72
C LEU A 20 9.42 -17.01 -0.12
N ALA A 21 9.81 -18.11 -0.77
CA ALA A 21 9.57 -19.46 -0.26
C ALA A 21 10.22 -19.68 1.11
N GLU A 22 11.45 -19.20 1.31
CA GLU A 22 12.16 -19.30 2.59
C GLU A 22 11.52 -18.40 3.65
N LEU A 23 11.09 -17.20 3.28
CA LEU A 23 10.36 -16.30 4.18
C LEU A 23 9.02 -16.91 4.64
N LEU A 24 8.28 -17.54 3.72
CA LEU A 24 7.04 -18.25 4.04
C LEU A 24 7.30 -19.41 5.01
N GLN A 25 8.34 -20.21 4.78
CA GLN A 25 8.72 -21.29 5.69
C GLN A 25 9.06 -20.77 7.10
N ARG A 26 9.83 -19.68 7.17
CA ARG A 26 10.19 -19.04 8.46
C ARG A 26 8.99 -18.43 9.17
N ALA A 27 7.95 -18.03 8.45
CA ALA A 27 6.74 -17.41 9.00
C ALA A 27 5.72 -18.40 9.58
N ILE A 28 5.86 -19.72 9.33
CA ILE A 28 4.89 -20.74 9.77
C ILE A 28 4.51 -20.64 11.25
N PRO A 29 5.45 -20.47 12.22
CA PRO A 29 5.07 -20.36 13.63
C PRO A 29 4.18 -19.15 13.92
N THR A 30 4.47 -18.02 13.28
CA THR A 30 3.68 -16.79 13.39
C THR A 30 2.32 -16.93 12.71
N ASP A 31 2.29 -17.57 11.54
CA ASP A 31 1.06 -17.81 10.77
C ASP A 31 0.09 -18.70 11.53
N LEU A 32 0.59 -19.76 12.18
CA LEU A 32 -0.19 -20.65 13.03
C LEU A 32 -0.79 -19.90 14.23
N ALA A 33 0.00 -19.08 14.92
CA ALA A 33 -0.49 -18.27 16.04
C ALA A 33 -1.53 -17.22 15.60
N ALA A 34 -1.40 -16.68 14.39
CA ALA A 34 -2.29 -15.66 13.84
C ALA A 34 -3.49 -16.23 13.06
N LEU A 35 -3.54 -17.55 12.82
CA LEU A 35 -4.51 -18.25 11.98
C LEU A 35 -4.65 -17.65 10.56
N ARG A 36 -3.58 -17.07 10.04
CA ARG A 36 -3.54 -16.45 8.70
C ARG A 36 -2.10 -16.29 8.22
N THR A 37 -1.90 -16.25 6.91
CA THR A 37 -0.59 -15.96 6.33
C THR A 37 -0.16 -14.52 6.63
N THR A 38 1.02 -14.36 7.23
CA THR A 38 1.54 -13.07 7.69
C THR A 38 2.55 -12.43 6.76
N ILE A 39 3.11 -13.18 5.80
CA ILE A 39 4.07 -12.71 4.80
C ILE A 39 3.54 -12.98 3.39
N GLY A 40 3.66 -12.02 2.48
CA GLY A 40 3.29 -12.16 1.08
C GLY A 40 2.76 -10.86 0.47
N PRO A 41 2.50 -10.82 -0.85
CA PRO A 41 2.10 -9.62 -1.55
C PRO A 41 0.78 -9.00 -1.04
N HIS A 42 -0.08 -9.79 -0.39
CA HIS A 42 -1.28 -9.31 0.29
C HIS A 42 -0.99 -8.37 1.49
N ARG A 43 0.27 -8.26 1.91
CA ARG A 43 0.74 -7.35 2.96
C ARG A 43 1.44 -6.10 2.42
N ASP A 44 1.61 -6.00 1.10
CA ASP A 44 2.21 -4.84 0.46
C ASP A 44 1.36 -3.58 0.69
N ARG A 45 2.01 -2.42 0.67
CA ARG A 45 1.35 -1.14 0.97
C ARG A 45 1.46 -0.20 -0.20
N PHE A 46 0.33 0.36 -0.60
CA PHE A 46 0.32 1.58 -1.40
C PHE A 46 0.42 2.79 -0.49
N THR A 47 1.34 3.70 -0.83
CA THR A 47 1.49 5.00 -0.19
C THR A 47 1.12 6.07 -1.20
N PHE A 48 0.47 7.13 -0.72
CA PHE A 48 0.05 8.25 -1.56
C PHE A 48 0.62 9.49 -0.94
N SER A 49 1.23 10.32 -1.77
CA SER A 49 1.80 11.58 -1.31
C SER A 49 1.39 12.71 -2.21
N LEU A 50 1.35 13.91 -1.63
CA LEU A 50 1.11 15.14 -2.34
C LEU A 50 2.25 16.09 -2.01
N SER A 51 3.02 16.47 -3.03
CA SER A 51 4.21 17.31 -2.87
C SER A 51 5.15 16.74 -1.78
N GLY A 52 5.32 15.41 -1.79
CA GLY A 52 6.16 14.66 -0.85
C GLY A 52 5.56 14.37 0.53
N ARG A 53 4.35 14.84 0.84
CA ARG A 53 3.70 14.62 2.15
C ARG A 53 2.68 13.48 2.08
N ASP A 54 2.71 12.57 3.05
CA ASP A 54 1.76 11.45 3.15
C ASP A 54 0.31 11.97 3.19
N LEU A 55 -0.46 11.63 2.16
CA LEU A 55 -1.83 12.10 1.96
C LEU A 55 -2.77 11.58 3.04
N ARG A 56 -2.51 10.39 3.62
CA ARG A 56 -3.32 9.85 4.72
C ARG A 56 -3.13 10.62 6.02
N LYS A 57 -1.94 11.17 6.24
CA LYS A 57 -1.59 11.87 7.49
C LYS A 57 -1.85 13.38 7.40
N PHE A 58 -1.66 13.98 6.23
CA PHE A 58 -1.62 15.44 6.09
C PHE A 58 -2.63 16.01 5.07
N GLY A 59 -3.33 15.16 4.31
CA GLY A 59 -4.33 15.62 3.35
C GLY A 59 -5.58 16.17 4.06
N SER A 60 -6.21 17.19 3.46
CA SER A 60 -7.54 17.66 3.86
C SER A 60 -8.61 16.58 3.67
N GLN A 61 -9.77 16.75 4.29
CA GLN A 61 -10.87 15.78 4.16
C GLN A 61 -11.29 15.56 2.69
N GLY A 62 -11.29 16.60 1.86
CA GLY A 62 -11.60 16.51 0.42
C GLY A 62 -10.52 15.73 -0.35
N GLN A 63 -9.25 15.97 -0.04
CA GLN A 63 -8.12 15.25 -0.63
C GLN A 63 -8.12 13.76 -0.23
N GLN A 64 -8.41 13.45 1.04
CA GLN A 64 -8.52 12.06 1.51
C GLN A 64 -9.68 11.30 0.84
N LYS A 65 -10.84 11.96 0.64
CA LYS A 65 -11.98 11.36 -0.08
C LYS A 65 -11.66 11.11 -1.54
N SER A 66 -11.07 12.09 -2.22
CA SER A 66 -10.64 11.97 -3.62
C SER A 66 -9.63 10.82 -3.78
N PHE A 67 -8.74 10.66 -2.81
CA PHE A 67 -7.82 9.53 -2.74
C PHE A 67 -8.53 8.16 -2.68
N VAL A 68 -9.51 7.99 -1.78
CA VAL A 68 -10.23 6.70 -1.66
C VAL A 68 -10.91 6.33 -2.98
N VAL A 69 -11.47 7.31 -3.68
CA VAL A 69 -12.08 7.10 -5.01
C VAL A 69 -11.03 6.70 -6.04
N ALA A 70 -9.92 7.43 -6.14
CA ALA A 70 -8.84 7.13 -7.08
C ALA A 70 -8.25 5.72 -6.87
N ARG A 71 -8.06 5.32 -5.59
CA ARG A 71 -7.58 3.97 -5.26
C ARG A 71 -8.54 2.89 -5.76
N LYS A 72 -9.84 3.06 -5.51
CA LYS A 72 -10.87 2.11 -5.98
C LYS A 72 -10.92 2.04 -7.50
N LEU A 73 -10.74 3.16 -8.19
CA LEU A 73 -10.71 3.19 -9.64
C LEU A 73 -9.49 2.45 -10.20
N ALA A 74 -8.30 2.65 -9.61
CA ALA A 74 -7.09 1.94 -10.02
C ALA A 74 -7.21 0.42 -9.76
N GLU A 75 -7.78 0.02 -8.62
CA GLU A 75 -8.06 -1.39 -8.31
C GLU A 75 -9.04 -2.00 -9.32
N PHE A 76 -10.12 -1.28 -9.64
CA PHE A 76 -11.10 -1.71 -10.66
C PHE A 76 -10.50 -1.84 -12.06
N GLN A 77 -9.59 -0.95 -12.46
CA GLN A 77 -8.96 -0.98 -13.79
C GLN A 77 -7.99 -2.15 -13.99
N THR A 78 -7.52 -2.77 -12.90
CA THR A 78 -6.51 -3.85 -12.95
C THR A 78 -7.14 -5.25 -12.76
N LEU A 79 -8.43 -5.30 -12.44
CA LEU A 79 -9.26 -6.52 -12.35
C LEU A 79 -9.97 -6.76 -13.69
#